data_AF-A0A6P8SVH3-F1
#
_entry.id   AF-A0A6P8SVH3-F1
#
_cell.length_a   1.000
_cell.length_b   1.000
_cell.length_c   1.000
_cell.angle_alpha   90.00
_cell.angle_beta   90.00
_cell.angle_gamma   90.00
#
_symmetry.space_group_name_H-M   'P 1'
#
loop_
_entity.id
_entity.type
_entity.pdbx_description
1 polymer ?
#
loop_
_entity_poly.entity_id
_entity_poly.type
_entity_poly.pdbx_seq_one_letter_code
_entity_poly.pdbx_strand_id
1 'polypeptide(L)'
;MDADVESLHSAQWVNAGTPEVFYRRSRLEQPNRNSFNDFLIDDSDEEEEGEDEAFGTLESYVFPVEEVDLAVLLSDFRKEFVSDGLVSNICIRRKKLLESAIKAISRVTFCWNNSPYIEFVGEDGDDMGGPQREFFRLLMIEVQTTMGIFEGKAGQVFLTYDQAALDGHKYFQAGRLIAWSVAHGGPCIKALDPSLYQLMCGQEAQLEQFDCSVLPDPDVQSRAKRILQCKTAEDLSALQQDLGDWISECGIPGIFSATIGDIPKIYSYVVKHYIFLR
;
A
#
# COMPACT_ATOMS: atom_id res chain seq x y z
N MET A 1 -17.73 48.48 -12.96
CA MET A 1 -16.37 48.27 -12.43
C MET A 1 -16.49 46.97 -11.69
N ASP A 2 -16.48 45.90 -12.49
CA ASP A 2 -17.01 44.59 -12.12
C ASP A 2 -15.84 43.63 -12.23
N ALA A 3 -15.48 43.06 -11.09
CA ALA A 3 -14.35 42.17 -10.96
C ALA A 3 -14.75 40.76 -11.41
N ASP A 4 -14.02 40.26 -12.40
CA ASP A 4 -13.99 38.86 -12.82
C ASP A 4 -13.72 37.95 -11.62
N VAL A 5 -14.64 37.01 -11.38
CA VAL A 5 -14.39 35.85 -10.52
C VAL A 5 -13.96 34.71 -11.43
N GLU A 6 -12.65 34.54 -11.60
CA GLU A 6 -12.07 33.34 -12.21
C GLU A 6 -12.53 32.10 -11.44
N SER A 7 -13.29 31.24 -12.11
CA SER A 7 -13.67 29.94 -11.59
C SER A 7 -12.43 29.06 -11.47
N LEU A 8 -12.07 28.69 -10.24
CA LEU A 8 -11.06 27.66 -9.97
C LEU A 8 -11.50 26.35 -10.64
N HIS A 9 -10.75 25.95 -11.65
CA HIS A 9 -10.92 24.71 -12.38
C HIS A 9 -10.92 23.53 -11.38
N SER A 10 -12.04 22.82 -11.29
CA SER A 10 -12.12 21.53 -10.61
C SER A 10 -11.16 20.57 -11.29
N ALA A 11 -10.21 19.99 -10.56
CA ALA A 11 -9.39 18.89 -11.05
C ALA A 11 -10.32 17.78 -11.56
N GLN A 12 -10.40 17.62 -12.89
CA GLN A 12 -11.11 16.52 -13.53
C GLN A 12 -10.28 15.27 -13.31
N TRP A 13 -10.59 14.54 -12.25
CA TRP A 13 -10.13 13.17 -12.07
C TRP A 13 -10.79 12.31 -13.14
N VAL A 14 -10.03 11.96 -14.17
CA VAL A 14 -10.45 10.97 -15.15
C VAL A 14 -10.43 9.61 -14.44
N ASN A 15 -11.53 8.87 -14.53
CA ASN A 15 -11.64 7.52 -13.97
C ASN A 15 -10.51 6.64 -14.55
N ALA A 16 -9.53 6.29 -13.71
CA ALA A 16 -8.35 5.50 -14.10
C ALA A 16 -8.66 4.01 -14.37
N GLY A 17 -9.94 3.63 -14.49
CA GLY A 17 -10.36 2.25 -14.67
C GLY A 17 -10.04 1.46 -13.40
N THR A 18 -10.95 1.49 -12.42
CA THR A 18 -10.84 0.57 -11.28
C THR A 18 -10.89 -0.87 -11.83
N PRO A 19 -9.83 -1.68 -11.70
CA PRO A 19 -9.89 -3.09 -12.06
C PRO A 19 -10.95 -3.79 -11.19
N GLU A 20 -11.55 -4.87 -11.67
CA GLU A 20 -12.31 -5.75 -10.77
C GLU A 20 -11.34 -6.32 -9.73
N VAL A 21 -11.50 -5.87 -8.47
CA VAL A 21 -10.64 -6.30 -7.37
C VAL A 21 -11.36 -7.40 -6.59
N PHE A 22 -10.79 -8.60 -6.63
CA PHE A 22 -11.25 -9.75 -5.87
C PHE A 22 -10.45 -9.84 -4.55
N TYR A 23 -11.16 -9.97 -3.43
CA TYR A 23 -10.55 -10.06 -2.10
C TYR A 23 -10.68 -11.47 -1.53
N ARG A 24 -9.62 -11.96 -0.86
CA ARG A 24 -9.54 -13.28 -0.21
C ARG A 24 -10.09 -13.20 1.22
N ARG A 25 -11.03 -14.07 1.61
CA ARG A 25 -11.42 -14.23 3.02
C ARG A 25 -10.61 -15.37 3.65
N SER A 26 -9.78 -15.07 4.64
CA SER A 26 -9.29 -16.07 5.60
C SER A 26 -10.29 -16.17 6.75
N ARG A 27 -10.57 -17.37 7.27
CA ARG A 27 -11.20 -17.49 8.58
C ARG A 27 -10.18 -17.01 9.61
N LEU A 28 -10.46 -15.88 10.26
CA LEU A 28 -9.69 -15.42 11.41
C LEU A 28 -9.99 -16.36 12.58
N GLU A 29 -9.05 -17.24 12.92
CA GLU A 29 -9.01 -17.75 14.29
C GLU A 29 -8.60 -16.60 15.21
N GLN A 30 -9.30 -16.44 16.33
CA GLN A 30 -9.09 -15.32 17.24
C GLN A 30 -7.65 -15.35 17.79
N PRO A 31 -6.93 -14.21 17.83
CA PRO A 31 -5.59 -14.18 18.37
C PRO A 31 -5.62 -14.49 19.88
N ASN A 32 -4.93 -15.56 20.25
CA ASN A 32 -4.74 -15.96 21.64
C ASN A 32 -3.96 -14.84 22.37
N ARG A 33 -4.53 -14.32 23.47
CA ARG A 33 -4.12 -13.06 24.13
C ARG A 33 -2.77 -13.06 24.85
N ASN A 34 -1.91 -14.06 24.64
CA ASN A 34 -0.66 -14.22 25.39
C ASN A 34 0.57 -14.44 24.48
N SER A 35 0.83 -13.56 23.51
CA SER A 35 2.16 -13.50 22.90
C SER A 35 2.58 -12.05 22.71
N PHE A 36 3.16 -11.48 23.76
CA PHE A 36 3.84 -10.19 23.71
C PHE A 36 5.21 -10.22 24.42
N ASN A 37 5.77 -11.41 24.66
CA ASN A 37 7.01 -11.57 25.42
C ASN A 37 8.11 -12.37 24.71
N ASP A 38 7.99 -12.68 23.42
CA ASP A 38 8.98 -13.54 22.75
C ASP A 38 10.07 -12.76 21.99
N PHE A 39 10.52 -11.64 22.58
CA PHE A 39 11.69 -10.90 22.10
C PHE A 39 12.62 -10.56 23.27
N LEU A 40 13.04 -11.61 23.98
CA LEU A 40 14.23 -11.58 24.82
C LEU A 40 15.25 -12.51 24.15
N ILE A 41 16.30 -11.91 23.60
CA ILE A 41 17.49 -12.64 23.14
C ILE A 41 18.24 -13.05 24.40
N ASP A 42 18.22 -14.35 24.70
CA ASP A 42 18.99 -14.96 25.79
C ASP A 42 20.35 -15.37 25.21
N ASP A 43 21.41 -14.65 25.61
CA ASP A 43 22.80 -14.97 25.30
C ASP A 43 23.24 -16.13 26.22
N SER A 44 23.04 -17.37 25.78
CA SER A 44 23.73 -18.53 26.34
C SER A 44 24.19 -19.46 25.24
N ASP A 45 25.51 -19.49 25.02
CA ASP A 45 26.23 -20.38 24.12
C ASP A 45 26.05 -21.85 24.54
N GLU A 46 25.30 -22.64 23.78
CA GLU A 46 25.43 -24.10 23.75
C GLU A 46 25.36 -24.59 22.29
N GLU A 47 26.46 -25.20 21.83
CA GLU A 47 26.60 -25.88 20.55
C GLU A 47 25.78 -27.19 20.57
N GLU A 48 24.78 -27.33 19.70
CA GLU A 48 24.23 -28.65 19.36
C GLU A 48 24.16 -28.88 17.84
N GLU A 49 24.68 -30.05 17.47
CA GLU A 49 24.94 -30.54 16.12
C GLU A 49 23.64 -30.79 15.32
N GLY A 50 23.74 -30.65 14.00
CA GLY A 50 22.60 -30.57 13.09
C GLY A 50 21.79 -31.86 12.90
N GLU A 51 20.48 -31.65 12.70
CA GLU A 51 19.59 -32.57 12.01
C GLU A 51 18.92 -31.81 10.84
N ASP A 52 19.12 -32.34 9.63
CA ASP A 52 18.57 -31.82 8.38
C ASP A 52 17.03 -31.96 8.35
N GLU A 53 16.31 -30.96 8.83
CA GLU A 53 14.86 -30.81 8.60
C GLU A 53 14.65 -30.33 7.15
N ALA A 54 14.22 -31.26 6.30
CA ALA A 54 13.86 -31.01 4.92
C ALA A 54 12.80 -29.89 4.82
N PHE A 55 13.20 -28.75 4.26
CA PHE A 55 12.31 -27.63 3.97
C PHE A 55 11.23 -28.08 2.98
N GLY A 56 10.05 -28.43 3.50
CA GLY A 56 8.92 -28.87 2.70
C GLY A 56 8.52 -27.79 1.70
N THR A 57 8.49 -28.16 0.42
CA THR A 57 7.93 -27.38 -0.68
C THR A 57 6.55 -26.85 -0.28
N LEU A 58 6.40 -25.53 -0.19
CA LEU A 58 5.12 -24.90 0.09
C LEU A 58 4.20 -25.12 -1.12
N GLU A 59 3.41 -26.20 -1.12
CA GLU A 59 2.38 -26.43 -2.13
C GLU A 59 1.40 -25.25 -2.11
N SER A 60 1.24 -24.60 -3.26
CA SER A 60 0.27 -23.52 -3.46
C SER A 60 -1.14 -24.08 -3.27
N TYR A 61 -1.71 -23.88 -2.08
CA TYR A 61 -3.05 -24.33 -1.75
C TYR A 61 -4.08 -23.47 -2.50
N VAL A 62 -4.57 -23.98 -3.64
CA VAL A 62 -5.61 -23.32 -4.45
C VAL A 62 -6.96 -23.59 -3.81
N PHE A 63 -7.48 -22.60 -3.08
CA PHE A 63 -8.86 -22.61 -2.60
C PHE A 63 -9.84 -22.25 -3.74
N PRO A 64 -11.06 -22.83 -3.78
CA PRO A 64 -12.06 -22.48 -4.78
C PRO A 64 -12.48 -21.02 -4.66
N VAL A 65 -12.56 -20.31 -5.79
CA VAL A 65 -12.93 -18.90 -5.88
C VAL A 65 -14.45 -18.77 -5.95
N GLU A 66 -15.08 -18.27 -4.89
CA GLU A 66 -16.43 -17.73 -4.97
C GLU A 66 -16.34 -16.21 -5.19
N GLU A 67 -16.86 -15.73 -6.31
CA GLU A 67 -16.96 -14.29 -6.59
C GLU A 67 -17.98 -13.66 -5.65
N VAL A 68 -17.52 -12.82 -4.72
CA VAL A 68 -18.38 -12.08 -3.79
C VAL A 68 -18.34 -10.59 -4.16
N ASP A 69 -19.52 -10.00 -4.33
CA ASP A 69 -19.68 -8.57 -4.59
C ASP A 69 -19.06 -7.73 -3.45
N LEU A 70 -18.26 -6.73 -3.80
CA LEU A 70 -17.54 -5.89 -2.83
C LEU A 70 -18.49 -5.14 -1.88
N ALA A 71 -19.65 -4.69 -2.36
CA ALA A 71 -20.62 -4.00 -1.52
C ALA A 71 -21.24 -4.95 -0.49
N VAL A 72 -21.49 -6.20 -0.88
CA VAL A 72 -21.93 -7.27 0.03
C VAL A 72 -20.85 -7.56 1.07
N LEU A 73 -19.59 -7.76 0.65
CA LEU A 73 -18.47 -8.02 1.56
C LEU A 73 -18.31 -6.92 2.61
N LEU A 74 -18.31 -5.66 2.17
CA LEU A 74 -18.17 -4.51 3.07
C LEU A 74 -19.41 -4.33 3.96
N SER A 75 -20.60 -4.63 3.46
CA SER A 75 -21.83 -4.65 4.26
C SER A 75 -21.73 -5.67 5.39
N ASP A 76 -21.30 -6.88 5.08
CA ASP A 76 -21.23 -7.96 6.06
C ASP A 76 -20.10 -7.72 7.07
N PHE A 77 -18.95 -7.23 6.63
CA PHE A 77 -17.89 -6.77 7.52
C PHE A 77 -18.40 -5.73 8.53
N ARG A 78 -19.17 -4.73 8.06
CA ARG A 78 -19.73 -3.71 8.96
C ARG A 78 -20.70 -4.30 9.98
N LYS A 79 -21.60 -5.19 9.56
CA LYS A 79 -22.55 -5.84 10.47
C LYS A 79 -21.84 -6.69 11.53
N GLU A 80 -20.73 -7.32 11.16
CA GLU A 80 -19.99 -8.21 12.05
C GLU A 80 -19.12 -7.44 13.05
N PHE A 81 -18.47 -6.36 12.60
CA PHE A 81 -17.41 -5.72 13.39
C PHE A 81 -17.70 -4.32 13.88
N VAL A 82 -18.56 -3.53 13.21
CA VAL A 82 -18.88 -2.16 13.63
C VAL A 82 -19.95 -2.19 14.69
N SER A 83 -19.66 -1.60 15.85
CA SER A 83 -20.55 -1.60 17.01
C SER A 83 -21.83 -0.82 16.71
N ASP A 84 -22.98 -1.48 16.90
CA ASP A 84 -24.27 -0.81 16.87
C ASP A 84 -24.46 -0.01 18.17
N GLY A 85 -24.60 1.32 18.05
CA GLY A 85 -24.93 2.21 19.18
C GLY A 85 -23.76 2.81 20.00
N LEU A 86 -22.50 2.37 19.82
CA LEU A 86 -21.36 3.03 20.45
C LEU A 86 -20.76 4.11 19.55
N VAL A 87 -20.68 5.34 20.07
CA VAL A 87 -20.21 6.51 19.32
C VAL A 87 -18.88 7.01 19.86
N SER A 88 -17.97 7.36 18.96
CA SER A 88 -16.72 8.05 19.28
C SER A 88 -16.74 9.47 18.73
N ASN A 89 -16.75 10.46 19.63
CA ASN A 89 -16.73 11.87 19.26
C ASN A 89 -15.32 12.31 18.83
N ILE A 90 -15.20 12.73 17.58
CA ILE A 90 -13.93 13.13 16.96
C ILE A 90 -14.04 14.58 16.49
N CYS A 91 -13.34 15.47 17.19
CA CYS A 91 -13.23 16.87 16.79
C CYS A 91 -12.10 17.07 15.77
N ILE A 92 -12.43 17.60 14.60
CA ILE A 92 -11.52 17.81 13.47
C ILE A 92 -11.34 19.30 13.22
N ARG A 93 -10.09 19.74 13.07
CA ARG A 93 -9.78 21.11 12.60
C ARG A 93 -9.46 21.05 11.12
N ARG A 94 -10.22 21.75 10.27
CA ARG A 94 -10.03 21.71 8.80
C ARG A 94 -8.58 21.98 8.37
N LYS A 95 -7.95 23.02 8.93
CA LYS A 95 -6.54 23.40 8.64
C LYS A 95 -5.50 22.38 9.11
N LYS A 96 -5.89 21.41 9.94
CA LYS A 96 -5.02 20.39 10.56
C LYS A 96 -5.70 19.03 10.50
N LEU A 97 -6.38 18.73 9.40
CA LEU A 97 -7.29 17.58 9.30
C LEU A 97 -6.56 16.27 9.56
N LEU A 98 -5.44 16.04 8.87
CA LEU A 98 -4.61 14.85 9.04
C LEU A 98 -4.04 14.74 10.45
N GLU A 99 -3.48 15.82 10.99
CA GLU A 99 -2.95 15.84 12.36
C GLU A 99 -4.03 15.54 13.39
N SER A 100 -5.24 16.09 13.21
CA SER A 100 -6.41 15.84 14.06
C SER A 100 -6.83 14.36 13.98
N ALA A 101 -6.86 13.77 12.78
CA ALA A 101 -7.20 12.37 12.58
C ALA A 101 -6.18 11.42 13.22
N ILE A 102 -4.88 11.67 13.00
CA ILE A 102 -3.80 10.89 13.63
C ILE A 102 -3.90 10.97 15.15
N LYS A 103 -4.10 12.18 15.70
CA LYS A 103 -4.29 12.35 17.15
C LYS A 103 -5.51 11.62 17.68
N ALA A 104 -6.60 11.54 16.89
CA ALA A 104 -7.81 10.83 17.28
C ALA A 104 -7.57 9.32 17.38
N ILE A 105 -6.99 8.71 16.35
CA ILE A 105 -6.76 7.26 16.31
C ILE A 105 -5.63 6.81 17.24
N SER A 106 -4.78 7.73 17.71
CA SER A 106 -3.70 7.47 18.67
C SER A 106 -4.12 7.57 20.14
N ARG A 107 -5.38 7.92 20.43
CA ARG A 107 -5.89 7.92 21.82
C ARG A 107 -5.98 6.49 22.33
N VAL A 108 -5.60 6.25 23.58
CA VAL A 108 -5.75 4.94 24.24
C VAL A 108 -7.22 4.48 24.31
N THR A 109 -8.13 5.45 24.37
CA THR A 109 -9.59 5.21 24.39
C THR A 109 -10.20 5.08 23.00
N PHE A 110 -9.41 5.16 21.92
CA PHE A 110 -9.91 5.02 20.57
C PHE A 110 -10.30 3.56 20.29
N CYS A 111 -11.56 3.36 19.91
CA CYS A 111 -12.05 2.09 19.43
C CYS A 111 -12.45 2.26 17.96
N TRP A 112 -11.76 1.56 17.07
CA TRP A 112 -11.95 1.70 15.61
C TRP A 112 -13.34 1.25 15.15
N ASN A 113 -14.00 0.37 15.91
CA ASN A 113 -15.31 -0.19 15.61
C ASN A 113 -16.47 0.66 16.11
N ASN A 114 -16.23 1.69 16.91
CA ASN A 114 -17.27 2.63 17.30
C ASN A 114 -17.62 3.54 16.12
N SER A 115 -18.89 3.89 15.99
CA SER A 115 -19.37 4.83 14.96
C SER A 115 -18.75 6.21 15.19
N PRO A 116 -17.99 6.76 14.22
CA PRO A 116 -17.31 8.03 14.39
C PRO A 116 -18.29 9.19 14.23
N TYR A 117 -18.53 9.93 15.31
CA TYR A 117 -19.24 11.20 15.23
C TYR A 117 -18.24 12.33 14.99
N ILE A 118 -18.31 12.90 13.79
CA ILE A 118 -17.35 13.92 13.35
C ILE A 118 -17.91 15.31 13.61
N GLU A 119 -17.16 16.12 14.36
CA GLU A 119 -17.44 17.53 14.59
C GLU A 119 -16.31 18.38 14.02
N PHE A 120 -16.60 19.24 13.06
CA PHE A 120 -15.63 20.24 12.61
C PHE A 120 -15.63 21.42 13.58
N VAL A 121 -14.46 21.75 14.13
CA VAL A 121 -14.33 22.78 15.17
C VAL A 121 -14.83 24.13 14.65
N GLY A 122 -15.84 24.68 15.31
CA GLY A 122 -16.44 25.97 14.97
C GLY A 122 -17.55 25.90 13.92
N GLU A 123 -18.03 24.70 13.58
CA GLU A 123 -19.17 24.48 12.68
C GLU A 123 -20.29 23.78 13.46
N ASP A 124 -21.52 24.30 13.34
CA ASP A 124 -22.70 23.63 13.89
C ASP A 124 -23.05 22.45 12.97
N GLY A 125 -22.93 21.23 13.49
CA GLY A 125 -23.27 20.00 12.78
C GLY A 125 -24.70 19.57 13.08
N ASP A 126 -25.65 19.84 12.18
CA ASP A 126 -27.05 19.40 12.33
C ASP A 126 -27.30 17.97 11.82
N ASP A 127 -26.37 17.39 11.06
CA ASP A 127 -26.47 16.06 10.45
C ASP A 127 -25.34 15.14 10.94
N MET A 128 -25.68 13.90 11.30
CA MET A 128 -24.74 12.86 11.72
C MET A 128 -23.94 12.29 10.53
N GLY A 129 -24.51 12.31 9.31
CA GLY A 129 -23.94 11.60 8.15
C GLY A 129 -23.12 12.48 7.20
N GLY A 130 -23.50 13.74 7.01
CA GLY A 130 -22.79 14.70 6.17
C GLY A 130 -21.32 14.92 6.57
N PRO A 131 -21.04 15.36 7.81
CA PRO A 131 -19.69 15.62 8.29
C PRO A 131 -18.77 14.40 8.25
N GLN A 132 -19.29 13.20 8.55
CA GLN A 132 -18.53 11.96 8.49
C GLN A 132 -18.07 11.64 7.07
N ARG A 133 -18.99 11.70 6.09
CA ARG A 133 -18.67 11.45 4.67
C ARG A 133 -17.67 12.46 4.15
N GLU A 134 -17.85 13.73 4.50
CA GLU A 134 -16.91 14.79 4.12
C GLU A 134 -15.52 14.54 4.72
N PHE A 135 -15.45 14.24 6.01
CA PHE A 135 -14.20 13.97 6.70
C PHE A 135 -13.40 12.85 6.06
N PHE A 136 -14.01 11.67 5.82
CA PHE A 136 -13.27 10.56 5.22
C PHE A 136 -12.82 10.87 3.79
N ARG A 137 -13.62 11.61 3.01
CA ARG A 137 -13.20 12.07 1.68
C ARG A 137 -11.98 12.98 1.76
N LEU A 138 -12.00 13.98 2.65
CA LEU A 138 -10.87 14.88 2.85
C LEU A 138 -9.65 14.16 3.43
N LEU A 139 -9.86 13.21 4.33
CA LEU A 139 -8.80 12.40 4.92
C LEU A 139 -8.05 11.61 3.85
N MET A 140 -8.75 10.97 2.90
CA MET A 140 -8.08 10.23 1.83
C MET A 140 -7.24 11.15 0.93
N ILE A 141 -7.69 12.39 0.69
CA ILE A 141 -6.88 13.40 -0.02
C ILE A 141 -5.62 13.71 0.78
N GLU A 142 -5.75 14.08 2.06
CA GLU A 142 -4.60 14.42 2.91
C GLU A 142 -3.62 13.25 3.10
N VAL A 143 -4.12 12.02 3.25
CA VAL A 143 -3.27 10.81 3.31
C VAL A 143 -2.47 10.66 2.02
N GLN A 144 -3.10 10.89 0.86
CA GLN A 144 -2.43 10.78 -0.42
C GLN A 144 -1.42 11.92 -0.68
N THR A 145 -1.76 13.16 -0.32
CA THR A 145 -0.98 14.35 -0.73
C THR A 145 -0.03 14.87 0.34
N THR A 146 -0.31 14.62 1.61
CA THR A 146 0.34 15.34 2.73
C THR A 146 1.14 14.41 3.65
N MET A 147 0.81 13.11 3.75
CA MET A 147 1.60 12.17 4.58
C MET A 147 3.02 11.94 4.06
N GLY A 148 3.26 12.17 2.77
CA GLY A 148 4.58 12.01 2.13
C GLY A 148 5.04 10.55 2.06
N ILE A 149 4.09 9.61 1.93
CA ILE A 149 4.36 8.17 1.83
C ILE A 149 4.14 7.60 0.41
N PHE A 150 3.72 8.47 -0.52
CA PHE A 150 3.44 8.11 -1.90
C PHE A 150 4.26 8.97 -2.85
N GLU A 151 4.70 8.37 -3.94
CA GLU A 151 5.40 9.04 -5.05
C GLU A 151 4.91 8.53 -6.40
N GLY A 152 5.24 9.25 -7.47
CA GLY A 152 4.75 8.96 -8.82
C GLY A 152 3.71 9.98 -9.31
N LYS A 153 2.87 9.58 -10.27
CA LYS A 153 1.94 10.47 -10.97
C LYS A 153 0.57 10.44 -10.31
N ALA A 154 -0.21 11.51 -10.48
CA ALA A 154 -1.59 11.53 -10.00
C ALA A 154 -2.40 10.39 -10.63
N GLY A 155 -3.04 9.57 -9.80
CA GLY A 155 -3.80 8.39 -10.24
C GLY A 155 -2.98 7.11 -10.44
N GLN A 156 -1.64 7.18 -10.31
CA GLN A 156 -0.75 6.02 -10.35
C GLN A 156 0.48 6.30 -9.48
N VAL A 157 0.39 5.89 -8.22
CA VAL A 157 1.40 6.12 -7.18
C VAL A 157 1.97 4.81 -6.65
N PHE A 158 3.21 4.90 -6.19
CA PHE A 158 3.96 3.88 -5.46
C PHE A 158 4.22 4.34 -4.03
N LEU A 159 4.67 3.42 -3.16
CA LEU A 159 5.18 3.80 -1.85
C LEU A 159 6.56 4.45 -2.00
N THR A 160 6.82 5.50 -1.22
CA THR A 160 8.15 6.10 -1.15
C THR A 160 9.14 5.17 -0.48
N TYR A 161 10.42 5.24 -0.86
CA TYR A 161 11.51 4.67 -0.08
C TYR A 161 12.03 5.69 0.96
N ASP A 162 11.40 5.75 2.15
CA ASP A 162 11.75 6.70 3.23
C ASP A 162 11.88 5.99 4.59
N GLN A 163 13.12 5.80 5.05
CA GLN A 163 13.42 5.18 6.34
C GLN A 163 12.90 5.99 7.52
N ALA A 164 12.94 7.33 7.45
CA ALA A 164 12.40 8.17 8.53
C ALA A 164 10.87 8.08 8.60
N ALA A 165 10.19 7.92 7.46
CA ALA A 165 8.76 7.61 7.42
C ALA A 165 8.45 6.22 8.00
N LEU A 166 9.32 5.24 7.74
CA LEU A 166 9.18 3.88 8.26
C LEU A 166 9.34 3.84 9.78
N ASP A 167 10.42 4.43 10.30
CA ASP A 167 10.71 4.56 11.74
C ASP A 167 9.62 5.36 12.46
N GLY A 168 9.10 6.39 11.79
CA GLY A 168 7.96 7.19 12.26
C GLY A 168 6.61 6.47 12.14
N HIS A 169 6.58 5.21 11.69
CA HIS A 169 5.38 4.40 11.45
C HIS A 169 4.34 5.05 10.54
N LYS A 170 4.74 5.93 9.60
CA LYS A 170 3.80 6.67 8.75
C LYS A 170 3.00 5.75 7.85
N TYR A 171 3.64 4.74 7.24
CA TYR A 171 2.96 3.76 6.39
C TYR A 171 1.89 2.97 7.18
N PHE A 172 2.24 2.54 8.40
CA PHE A 172 1.32 1.85 9.29
C PHE A 172 0.15 2.77 9.70
N GLN A 173 0.41 4.02 10.04
CA GLN A 173 -0.63 5.01 10.36
C GLN A 173 -1.55 5.27 9.18
N ALA A 174 -1.01 5.38 7.96
CA ALA A 174 -1.81 5.54 6.75
C ALA A 174 -2.73 4.35 6.54
N GLY A 175 -2.21 3.12 6.68
CA GLY A 175 -3.00 1.89 6.64
C GLY A 175 -4.15 1.91 7.64
N ARG A 176 -3.92 2.36 8.89
CA ARG A 176 -4.98 2.50 9.90
C ARG A 176 -6.03 3.53 9.50
N LEU A 177 -5.64 4.68 8.95
CA LEU A 177 -6.58 5.72 8.51
C LEU A 177 -7.42 5.26 7.31
N ILE A 178 -6.80 4.57 6.35
CA ILE A 178 -7.47 4.00 5.18
C ILE A 178 -8.44 2.90 5.62
N ALA A 179 -8.00 1.98 6.47
CA ALA A 179 -8.85 0.92 7.02
C ALA A 179 -10.04 1.49 7.80
N TRP A 180 -9.81 2.54 8.60
CA TRP A 180 -10.87 3.22 9.34
C TRP A 180 -11.91 3.86 8.40
N SER A 181 -11.46 4.49 7.32
CA SER A 181 -12.35 5.01 6.28
C SER A 181 -13.21 3.90 5.66
N VAL A 182 -12.58 2.83 5.18
CA VAL A 182 -13.29 1.71 4.53
C VAL A 182 -14.26 1.01 5.50
N ALA A 183 -13.84 0.77 6.73
CA ALA A 183 -14.66 0.14 7.76
C ALA A 183 -15.96 0.92 8.02
N HIS A 184 -15.92 2.25 7.94
CA HIS A 184 -17.08 3.12 8.16
C HIS A 184 -17.75 3.61 6.86
N GLY A 185 -17.51 2.94 5.73
CA GLY A 185 -18.16 3.23 4.45
C GLY A 185 -17.61 4.48 3.73
N GLY A 186 -16.48 5.00 4.17
CA GLY A 186 -15.72 6.04 3.49
C GLY A 186 -14.92 5.51 2.29
N PRO A 187 -14.30 6.40 1.50
CA PRO A 187 -13.48 6.03 0.35
C PRO A 187 -12.15 5.39 0.77
N CYS A 188 -11.54 4.63 -0.16
CA CYS A 188 -10.15 4.18 -0.09
C CYS A 188 -9.24 5.08 -0.94
N ILE A 189 -7.92 4.86 -0.89
CA ILE A 189 -6.96 5.43 -1.85
C ILE A 189 -7.20 4.81 -3.22
N LYS A 190 -7.58 5.64 -4.20
CA LYS A 190 -7.86 5.22 -5.59
C LYS A 190 -6.76 5.68 -6.53
N ALA A 191 -5.51 5.42 -6.13
CA ALA A 191 -4.34 5.90 -6.86
C ALA A 191 -3.18 4.91 -6.90
N LEU A 192 -3.23 3.80 -6.15
CA LEU A 192 -2.16 2.81 -6.18
C LEU A 192 -2.02 2.21 -7.57
N ASP A 193 -0.78 2.03 -8.00
CA ASP A 193 -0.50 1.24 -9.19
C ASP A 193 -1.07 -0.20 -9.05
N PRO A 194 -1.73 -0.75 -10.08
CA PRO A 194 -2.34 -2.08 -9.98
C PRO A 194 -1.34 -3.20 -9.66
N SER A 195 -0.12 -3.14 -10.19
CA SER A 195 0.90 -4.15 -9.92
C SER A 195 1.40 -4.06 -8.49
N LEU A 196 1.61 -2.85 -7.96
CA LEU A 196 1.88 -2.65 -6.53
C LEU A 196 0.75 -3.25 -5.68
N TYR A 197 -0.49 -2.93 -6.01
CA TYR A 197 -1.64 -3.40 -5.25
C TYR A 197 -1.75 -4.94 -5.19
N GLN A 198 -1.54 -5.62 -6.33
CA GLN A 198 -1.48 -7.08 -6.39
C GLN A 198 -0.39 -7.65 -5.48
N LEU A 199 0.82 -7.08 -5.53
CA LEU A 199 1.94 -7.50 -4.69
C LEU A 199 1.65 -7.30 -3.19
N MET A 200 1.03 -6.18 -2.80
CA MET A 200 0.59 -5.94 -1.41
C MET A 200 -0.44 -6.98 -0.93
N CYS A 201 -1.27 -7.49 -1.84
CA CYS A 201 -2.23 -8.55 -1.55
C CYS A 201 -1.60 -9.96 -1.57
N GLY A 202 -0.29 -10.08 -1.78
CA GLY A 202 0.41 -11.36 -1.91
C GLY A 202 0.05 -12.11 -3.19
N GLN A 203 -0.44 -11.40 -4.21
CA GLN A 203 -0.74 -11.96 -5.53
C GLN A 203 0.47 -11.84 -6.46
N GLU A 204 0.51 -12.69 -7.49
CA GLU A 204 1.47 -12.54 -8.57
C GLU A 204 1.07 -11.37 -9.48
N ALA A 205 2.03 -10.48 -9.75
CA ALA A 205 1.88 -9.41 -10.72
C ALA A 205 2.67 -9.74 -11.99
N GLN A 206 2.06 -9.51 -13.16
CA GLN A 206 2.73 -9.67 -14.46
C GLN A 206 3.63 -8.46 -14.72
N LEU A 207 4.93 -8.60 -14.42
CA LEU A 207 5.88 -7.49 -14.46
C LEU A 207 6.77 -7.49 -15.70
N GLU A 208 6.75 -8.55 -16.51
CA GLU A 208 7.58 -8.68 -17.70
C GLU A 208 7.26 -7.60 -18.75
N GLN A 209 6.03 -7.09 -18.71
CA GLN A 209 5.48 -6.09 -19.63
C GLN A 209 5.17 -4.76 -18.92
N PHE A 210 5.66 -4.59 -17.69
CA PHE A 210 5.41 -3.38 -16.91
C PHE A 210 5.91 -2.13 -17.66
N ASP A 211 5.14 -1.05 -17.63
CA ASP A 211 5.57 0.22 -18.22
C ASP A 211 6.52 0.95 -17.26
N CYS A 212 7.83 0.73 -17.39
CA CYS A 212 8.81 1.44 -16.56
C CYS A 212 8.78 2.97 -16.69
N SER A 213 8.09 3.58 -17.66
CA SER A 213 7.98 5.05 -17.77
C SER A 213 7.14 5.70 -16.67
N VAL A 214 6.42 4.87 -15.89
CA VAL A 214 5.61 5.31 -14.75
C VAL A 214 6.40 5.35 -13.44
N LEU A 215 7.59 4.74 -13.39
CA LEU A 215 8.43 4.74 -12.18
C LEU A 215 8.82 6.17 -11.79
N PRO A 216 8.85 6.51 -10.49
CA PRO A 216 9.14 7.88 -10.04
C PRO A 216 10.54 8.39 -10.43
N ASP A 217 11.56 7.52 -10.36
CA ASP A 217 12.97 7.89 -10.54
C ASP A 217 13.41 7.79 -12.02
N PRO A 218 13.78 8.90 -12.69
CA PRO A 218 14.21 8.92 -14.09
C PRO A 218 15.45 8.06 -14.39
N ASP A 219 16.38 7.93 -13.46
CA ASP A 219 17.59 7.13 -13.66
C ASP A 219 17.22 5.64 -13.69
N VAL A 220 16.28 5.24 -12.84
CA VAL A 220 15.72 3.88 -12.82
C VAL A 220 14.97 3.61 -14.10
N GLN A 221 14.15 4.55 -14.59
CA GLN A 221 13.48 4.42 -15.88
C GLN A 221 14.51 4.19 -17.01
N SER A 222 15.59 4.96 -17.03
CA SER A 222 16.64 4.85 -18.05
C SER A 222 17.32 3.48 -18.01
N ARG A 223 17.71 3.01 -16.82
CA ARG A 223 18.35 1.70 -16.63
C ARG A 223 17.41 0.54 -16.96
N ALA A 224 16.15 0.60 -16.51
CA ALA A 224 15.13 -0.40 -16.82
C ALA A 224 14.85 -0.49 -18.33
N LYS A 225 14.82 0.66 -19.04
CA LYS A 225 14.72 0.68 -20.50
C LYS A 225 15.90 0.00 -21.19
N ARG A 226 17.12 0.15 -20.67
CA ARG A 226 18.31 -0.55 -21.22
C ARG A 226 18.19 -2.07 -21.09
N ILE A 227 17.64 -2.57 -19.97
CA ILE A 227 17.37 -4.01 -19.80
C ILE A 227 16.40 -4.49 -20.90
N LEU A 228 15.30 -3.78 -21.12
CA LEU A 228 14.31 -4.13 -22.16
C LEU A 228 14.86 -4.07 -23.59
N GLN A 229 15.89 -3.25 -23.84
CA GLN A 229 16.52 -3.11 -25.15
C GLN A 229 17.55 -4.21 -25.45
N CYS A 230 17.97 -4.97 -24.45
CA CYS A 230 18.93 -6.05 -24.58
C CYS A 230 18.33 -7.22 -25.39
N LYS A 231 18.87 -7.50 -26.58
CA LYS A 231 18.33 -8.52 -27.50
C LYS A 231 19.37 -9.54 -27.96
N THR A 232 20.66 -9.22 -27.88
CA THR A 232 21.75 -10.13 -28.29
C THR A 232 22.74 -10.40 -27.18
N ALA A 233 23.53 -11.47 -27.30
CA ALA A 233 24.54 -11.84 -26.29
C ALA A 233 25.59 -10.74 -26.09
N GLU A 234 25.89 -9.96 -27.14
CA GLU A 234 26.75 -8.79 -27.07
C GLU A 234 26.11 -7.66 -26.26
N ASP A 235 24.81 -7.39 -26.46
CA ASP A 235 24.07 -6.42 -25.63
C ASP A 235 24.09 -6.82 -24.16
N LEU A 236 23.93 -8.12 -23.86
CA LEU A 236 23.94 -8.64 -22.51
C LEU A 236 25.32 -8.51 -21.87
N SER A 237 26.38 -8.80 -22.62
CA SER A 237 27.75 -8.62 -22.14
C SER A 237 28.01 -7.15 -21.78
N ALA A 238 27.54 -6.21 -22.61
CA ALA A 238 27.61 -4.78 -22.32
C ALA A 238 26.73 -4.38 -21.12
N LEU A 239 25.52 -4.94 -21.01
CA LEU A 239 24.62 -4.72 -19.87
C LEU A 239 25.23 -5.22 -18.55
N GLN A 240 25.87 -6.39 -18.55
CA GLN A 240 26.57 -6.95 -17.39
C GLN A 240 27.74 -6.06 -16.95
N GLN A 241 28.49 -5.51 -17.91
CA GLN A 241 29.59 -4.61 -17.62
C GLN A 241 29.10 -3.26 -17.05
N ASP A 242 28.02 -2.71 -17.60
CA ASP A 242 27.58 -1.35 -17.28
C ASP A 242 26.58 -1.28 -16.10
N LEU A 243 25.70 -2.28 -15.98
CA LEU A 243 24.58 -2.31 -15.04
C LEU A 243 24.55 -3.58 -14.17
N GLY A 244 25.51 -4.49 -14.32
CA GLY A 244 25.55 -5.76 -13.57
C GLY A 244 25.51 -5.56 -12.07
N ASP A 245 26.35 -4.67 -11.53
CA ASP A 245 26.39 -4.37 -10.09
C ASP A 245 25.05 -3.82 -9.59
N TRP A 246 24.47 -2.87 -10.33
CA TRP A 246 23.17 -2.29 -9.97
C TRP A 246 22.02 -3.31 -10.02
N ILE A 247 22.01 -4.21 -11.00
CA ILE A 247 21.04 -5.31 -11.08
C ILE A 247 21.27 -6.30 -9.91
N SER A 248 22.52 -6.58 -9.57
CA SER A 248 22.89 -7.42 -8.43
C SER A 248 22.41 -6.82 -7.10
N GLU A 249 22.57 -5.52 -6.91
CA GLU A 249 22.07 -4.76 -5.75
C GLU A 249 20.53 -4.76 -5.63
N CYS A 250 19.81 -4.98 -6.74
CA CYS A 250 18.37 -5.22 -6.71
C CYS A 250 17.99 -6.64 -6.22
N GLY A 251 18.97 -7.43 -5.77
CA GLY A 251 18.80 -8.81 -5.29
C GLY A 251 18.94 -9.87 -6.37
N ILE A 252 19.64 -9.57 -7.47
CA ILE A 252 19.72 -10.44 -8.67
C ILE A 252 21.19 -10.74 -9.01
N PRO A 253 21.96 -11.41 -8.13
CA PRO A 253 23.38 -11.70 -8.37
C PRO A 253 23.62 -12.59 -9.59
N GLY A 254 22.61 -13.36 -10.01
CA GLY A 254 22.65 -14.22 -11.19
C GLY A 254 22.79 -13.49 -12.54
N ILE A 255 22.76 -12.15 -12.56
CA ILE A 255 22.94 -11.34 -13.79
C ILE A 255 24.25 -11.67 -14.53
N PHE A 256 25.34 -11.93 -13.81
CA PHE A 256 26.65 -12.19 -14.42
C PHE A 256 26.77 -13.57 -15.09
N SER A 257 25.88 -14.51 -14.74
CA SER A 257 25.77 -15.83 -15.38
C SER A 257 24.52 -15.95 -16.26
N ALA A 258 23.76 -14.86 -16.42
CA ALA A 258 22.51 -14.87 -17.15
C ALA A 258 22.71 -15.07 -18.65
N THR A 259 21.66 -15.56 -19.30
CA THR A 259 21.54 -15.64 -20.76
C THR A 259 20.47 -14.67 -21.25
N ILE A 260 20.36 -14.50 -22.57
CA ILE A 260 19.33 -13.65 -23.17
C ILE A 260 17.90 -14.08 -22.80
N GLY A 261 17.69 -15.39 -22.59
CA GLY A 261 16.39 -15.91 -22.15
C GLY A 261 15.96 -15.43 -20.77
N ASP A 262 16.90 -14.99 -19.93
CA ASP A 262 16.64 -14.55 -18.56
C ASP A 262 16.24 -13.07 -18.46
N ILE A 263 16.44 -12.29 -19.52
CA ILE A 263 16.22 -10.83 -19.52
C ILE A 263 14.79 -10.42 -19.09
N PRO A 264 13.70 -11.04 -19.58
CA PRO A 264 12.35 -10.70 -19.12
C PRO A 264 12.18 -10.89 -17.62
N LYS A 265 12.76 -11.96 -17.06
CA LYS A 265 12.68 -12.28 -15.64
C LYS A 265 13.52 -11.31 -14.79
N ILE A 266 14.72 -10.98 -15.26
CA ILE A 266 15.58 -9.97 -14.63
C ILE A 266 14.86 -8.62 -14.60
N TYR A 267 14.21 -8.23 -15.70
CA TYR A 267 13.40 -7.02 -15.76
C TYR A 267 12.27 -7.03 -14.72
N SER A 268 11.48 -8.11 -14.66
CA SER A 268 10.41 -8.28 -13.66
C SER A 268 10.93 -8.13 -12.23
N TYR A 269 12.10 -8.68 -11.92
CA TYR A 269 12.70 -8.57 -10.60
C TYR A 269 13.19 -7.16 -10.26
N VAL A 270 13.80 -6.47 -11.23
CA VAL A 270 14.18 -5.06 -11.05
C VAL A 270 12.93 -4.23 -10.79
N VAL A 271 11.87 -4.39 -11.60
CA VAL A 271 10.60 -3.67 -11.38
C VAL A 271 10.03 -3.99 -10.00
N LYS A 272 9.91 -5.27 -9.63
CA LYS A 272 9.39 -5.71 -8.32
C LYS A 272 10.17 -5.08 -7.17
N HIS A 273 11.49 -5.04 -7.29
CA HIS A 273 12.35 -4.43 -6.30
C HIS A 273 11.98 -2.96 -6.08
N TYR A 274 11.85 -2.19 -7.15
CA TYR A 274 11.54 -0.76 -7.09
C TYR A 274 10.11 -0.40 -6.69
N ILE A 275 9.12 -1.22 -7.06
CA ILE A 275 7.72 -0.89 -6.77
C ILE A 275 7.25 -1.44 -5.42
N PHE A 276 7.92 -2.45 -4.86
CA PHE A 276 7.40 -3.20 -3.69
C PHE A 276 8.42 -3.56 -2.60
N LEU A 277 9.68 -3.86 -2.94
CA LEU A 277 10.65 -4.35 -1.94
C LEU A 277 11.54 -3.27 -1.35
N ARG A 278 11.58 -2.08 -1.97
CA ARG A 278 12.23 -0.91 -1.40
C ARG A 278 11.37 -0.32 -0.30
#